data_AF-A0A7V8SW68-F1
#
_entry.id   AF-A0A7V8SW68-F1
#
_cell.length_a   1.000
_cell.length_b   1.000
_cell.length_c   1.000
_cell.angle_alpha   90.00
_cell.angle_beta   90.00
_cell.angle_gamma   90.00
#
_symmetry.space_group_name_H-M   'P 1'
#
loop_
_entity.id
_entity.type
_entity.pdbx_description
1 polymer ?
#
loop_
_entity_poly.entity_id
_entity_poly.type
_entity_poly.pdbx_seq_one_letter_code
_entity_poly.pdbx_strand_id
1 'polypeptide(L)'
;MNPATGRPVWYLLTIHWLSLAGTALVTTAVISWLFVLPLHIRGHASNPYVGIVVFLILPVLFFAGLALIPIGIYFGKHRVQANLENSFDRKAALRRVGWFLGLTTILNVIIGTQFTYRAMTYMGTPQFCGQACHSMSPEFAAYANSPHFRVECVECHVAPGAAGWVASKTAGIRQLFATVANTYPRPIPSALESNSLVPASETCENCHWPEKFGSVRLRLITNYAEDEQNTRTQTVLLMLVGGSKFAGIHGKHFGPGVHIRFVAADAKRQTIPWVEYQNTTTGASQTFL
;
A
#
# COMPACT_ATOMS: atom_id res chain seq x y z
N MET A 1 33.45 -7.34 54.31
CA MET A 1 32.45 -6.35 53.85
C MET A 1 32.61 -6.24 52.33
N ASN A 2 31.64 -6.73 51.55
CA ASN A 2 31.69 -6.74 50.09
C ASN A 2 31.28 -5.36 49.53
N PRO A 3 32.12 -4.66 48.75
CA PRO A 3 31.65 -3.53 47.98
C PRO A 3 30.93 -4.05 46.73
N ALA A 4 29.60 -4.03 46.78
CA ALA A 4 28.74 -4.24 45.63
C ALA A 4 28.91 -3.07 44.64
N THR A 5 29.81 -3.18 43.67
CA THR A 5 29.94 -2.21 42.57
C THR A 5 29.25 -2.74 41.32
N GLY A 6 27.96 -3.03 41.45
CA GLY A 6 27.07 -3.17 40.30
C GLY A 6 26.80 -1.81 39.69
N ARG A 7 27.74 -1.25 38.90
CA ARG A 7 27.42 -0.03 38.13
C ARG A 7 26.22 -0.37 37.22
N PRO A 8 25.11 0.38 37.33
CA PRO A 8 23.87 0.02 36.68
C PRO A 8 23.99 0.15 35.16
N VAL A 9 23.14 -0.55 34.42
CA VAL A 9 23.07 -0.52 32.93
C VAL A 9 22.97 0.92 32.40
N TRP A 10 22.36 1.82 33.16
CA TRP A 10 22.31 3.27 32.89
C TRP A 10 23.70 3.89 32.66
N TYR A 11 24.75 3.42 33.34
CA TYR A 11 26.10 3.92 33.16
C TYR A 11 26.60 3.70 31.74
N LEU A 12 26.32 2.55 31.11
CA LEU A 12 26.74 2.29 29.72
C LEU A 12 25.97 3.13 28.70
N LEU A 13 24.71 3.45 28.98
CA LEU A 13 23.87 4.29 28.13
C LEU A 13 24.24 5.78 28.19
N THR A 14 24.88 6.23 29.27
CA THR A 14 25.28 7.63 29.50
C THR A 14 26.75 7.94 29.15
N ILE A 15 27.56 6.96 28.73
CA ILE A 15 28.98 7.18 28.38
C ILE A 15 29.13 8.14 27.20
N HIS A 16 28.20 8.12 26.24
CA HIS A 16 28.27 8.95 25.04
C HIS A 16 26.95 9.65 24.77
N TRP A 17 27.00 10.91 24.31
CA TRP A 17 25.79 11.69 24.04
C TRP A 17 24.92 11.08 22.94
N LEU A 18 25.53 10.34 21.98
CA LEU A 18 24.79 9.59 20.95
C LEU A 18 23.91 8.48 21.53
N SER A 19 24.39 7.73 22.54
CA SER A 19 23.58 6.66 23.14
C SER A 19 22.45 7.23 23.99
N LEU A 20 22.69 8.37 24.65
CA LEU A 20 21.65 9.12 25.36
C LEU A 20 20.57 9.66 24.39
N ALA A 21 21.00 10.25 23.26
CA ALA A 21 20.10 10.75 22.23
C ALA A 21 19.29 9.63 21.58
N GLY A 22 19.91 8.48 21.29
CA GLY A 22 19.22 7.30 20.77
C GLY A 22 18.20 6.73 21.75
N THR A 23 18.55 6.67 23.04
CA THR A 23 17.62 6.24 24.10
C THR A 23 16.43 7.20 24.22
N ALA A 24 16.67 8.51 24.19
CA ALA A 24 15.61 9.52 24.21
C ALA A 24 14.69 9.43 22.98
N LEU A 25 15.25 9.22 21.78
CA LEU A 25 14.46 9.05 20.56
C LEU A 25 13.57 7.80 20.63
N VAL A 26 14.11 6.68 21.10
CA VAL A 26 13.33 5.43 21.24
C VAL A 26 12.22 5.61 22.28
N THR A 27 12.51 6.20 23.45
CA THR A 27 11.49 6.39 24.49
C THR A 27 10.41 7.36 24.05
N THR A 28 10.78 8.48 23.45
CA THR A 28 9.81 9.44 22.89
C THR A 28 8.96 8.78 21.81
N ALA A 29 9.55 8.02 20.88
CA ALA A 29 8.78 7.35 19.82
C ALA A 29 7.79 6.31 20.38
N VAL A 30 8.22 5.51 21.37
CA VAL A 30 7.35 4.50 22.01
C VAL A 30 6.23 5.16 22.80
N ILE A 31 6.53 6.22 23.58
CA ILE A 31 5.51 6.95 24.34
C ILE A 31 4.52 7.62 23.39
N SER A 32 4.99 8.36 22.39
CA SER A 32 4.13 8.99 21.40
C SER A 32 3.22 7.98 20.71
N TRP A 33 3.71 6.76 20.43
CA TRP A 33 2.89 5.72 19.84
C TRP A 33 1.82 5.19 20.80
N LEU A 34 2.15 4.92 22.06
CA LEU A 34 1.18 4.45 23.06
C LEU A 34 0.01 5.44 23.23
N PHE A 35 0.28 6.74 23.14
CA PHE A 35 -0.75 7.78 23.25
C PHE A 35 -1.60 7.94 21.97
N VAL A 36 -1.05 7.65 20.79
CA VAL A 36 -1.76 7.85 19.51
C VAL A 36 -2.45 6.57 19.00
N LEU A 37 -2.02 5.39 19.47
CA LEU A 37 -2.64 4.09 19.15
C LEU A 37 -4.17 4.07 19.39
N PRO A 38 -4.69 4.56 20.54
CA PRO A 38 -6.13 4.51 20.82
C PRO A 38 -6.99 5.31 19.83
N LEU A 39 -6.41 6.35 19.20
CA LEU A 39 -7.08 7.18 18.20
C LEU A 39 -7.33 6.42 16.88
N HIS A 40 -6.59 5.35 16.60
CA HIS A 40 -6.71 4.59 15.35
C HIS A 40 -7.50 3.29 15.50
N ILE A 41 -7.59 2.74 16.71
CA ILE A 41 -8.37 1.52 16.99
C ILE A 41 -9.87 1.76 16.74
N ARG A 42 -10.33 3.02 16.82
CA ARG A 42 -11.75 3.38 16.63
C ARG A 42 -12.19 3.54 15.17
N GLY A 43 -11.31 3.29 14.20
CA GLY A 43 -11.65 3.31 12.78
C GLY A 43 -11.62 4.72 12.21
N HIS A 44 -10.66 4.95 11.31
CA HIS A 44 -10.44 6.16 10.50
C HIS A 44 -10.12 7.43 11.31
N ALA A 45 -8.84 7.83 11.28
CA ALA A 45 -8.45 9.15 11.74
C ALA A 45 -9.15 10.21 10.88
N SER A 46 -9.79 11.20 11.53
CA SER A 46 -10.44 12.33 10.84
C SER A 46 -9.47 13.15 9.97
N ASN A 47 -8.17 13.03 10.23
CA ASN A 47 -7.11 13.68 9.48
C ASN A 47 -6.15 12.64 8.86
N PRO A 48 -6.05 12.57 7.51
CA PRO A 48 -5.14 11.69 6.79
C PRO A 48 -3.68 11.81 7.23
N TYR A 49 -3.21 12.99 7.59
CA TYR A 49 -1.82 13.23 7.95
C TYR A 49 -1.41 12.56 9.27
N VAL A 50 -2.36 12.27 10.16
CA VAL A 50 -2.06 11.59 11.44
C VAL A 50 -1.51 10.19 11.17
N GLY A 51 -2.05 9.47 10.19
CA GLY A 51 -1.53 8.16 9.82
C GLY A 51 -0.08 8.21 9.31
N ILE A 52 0.30 9.28 8.59
CA ILE A 52 1.69 9.48 8.14
C ILE A 52 2.62 9.69 9.33
N VAL A 53 2.24 10.53 10.30
CA VAL A 53 3.06 10.77 11.49
C VAL A 53 3.25 9.48 12.29
N VAL A 54 2.16 8.77 12.53
CA VAL A 54 2.14 7.59 13.40
C VAL A 54 2.82 6.40 12.77
N PHE A 55 2.56 6.17 11.49
CA PHE A 55 3.00 4.97 10.82
C PHE A 55 4.23 5.16 9.93
N LEU A 56 4.67 6.38 9.65
CA LEU A 56 5.88 6.62 8.86
C LEU A 56 6.96 7.33 9.69
N ILE A 57 6.63 8.47 10.30
CA ILE A 57 7.63 9.30 11.00
C ILE A 57 8.08 8.64 12.31
N LEU A 58 7.16 8.22 13.18
CA LEU A 58 7.50 7.60 14.46
C LEU A 58 8.36 6.33 14.30
N PRO A 59 8.04 5.36 13.41
CA PRO A 59 8.91 4.22 13.19
C PRO A 59 10.31 4.61 12.70
N VAL A 60 10.44 5.58 11.79
CA VAL A 60 11.75 6.06 11.32
C VAL A 60 12.58 6.60 12.49
N LEU A 61 11.98 7.42 13.37
CA LEU A 61 12.65 7.93 14.56
C LEU A 61 13.02 6.83 15.56
N PHE A 62 12.15 5.83 15.73
CA PHE A 62 12.41 4.67 16.58
C PHE A 62 13.63 3.87 16.09
N PHE A 63 13.68 3.52 14.80
CA PHE A 63 14.80 2.76 14.24
C PHE A 63 16.10 3.59 14.17
N ALA A 64 16.00 4.89 13.89
CA ALA A 64 17.15 5.79 13.96
C ALA A 64 17.71 5.88 15.39
N GLY A 65 16.84 6.02 16.39
CA GLY A 65 17.22 6.00 17.81
C GLY A 65 17.86 4.67 18.21
N LEU A 66 17.31 3.55 17.74
CA LEU A 66 17.86 2.22 17.95
C LEU A 66 19.26 2.07 17.38
N ALA A 67 19.51 2.58 16.18
CA ALA A 67 20.83 2.54 15.54
C ALA A 67 21.86 3.43 16.25
N LEU A 68 21.44 4.58 16.81
CA LEU A 68 22.32 5.49 17.54
C LEU A 68 22.83 4.92 18.88
N ILE A 69 22.09 4.03 19.53
CA ILE A 69 22.48 3.39 20.80
C ILE A 69 23.79 2.58 20.67
N PRO A 70 23.91 1.56 19.78
CA PRO A 70 25.14 0.80 19.63
C PRO A 70 26.29 1.65 19.07
N ILE A 71 26.01 2.62 18.18
CA ILE A 71 27.00 3.55 17.67
C ILE A 71 27.60 4.39 18.82
N GLY A 72 26.74 4.93 19.70
CA GLY A 72 27.19 5.68 20.87
C GLY A 72 28.02 4.85 21.84
N ILE A 73 27.64 3.59 22.08
CA ILE A 73 28.40 2.67 22.94
C ILE A 73 29.77 2.35 22.32
N TYR A 74 29.84 2.14 21.00
CA TYR A 74 31.09 1.87 20.28
C TYR A 74 32.09 3.04 20.41
N PHE A 75 31.65 4.27 20.16
CA PHE A 75 32.51 5.45 20.30
C PHE A 75 32.86 5.77 21.76
N GLY A 76 31.92 5.56 22.68
CA GLY A 76 32.16 5.68 24.12
C GLY A 76 33.26 4.75 24.63
N LYS A 77 33.32 3.52 24.11
CA LYS A 77 34.34 2.53 24.47
C LYS A 77 35.75 2.94 24.02
N HIS A 78 35.88 3.58 22.85
CA HIS A 78 37.19 4.08 22.38
C HIS A 78 37.69 5.28 23.18
N ARG A 79 36.79 6.10 23.74
CA ARG A 79 37.16 7.25 24.58
C ARG A 79 37.56 6.86 26.00
N VAL A 80 37.02 5.75 26.51
CA VAL A 80 37.24 5.26 27.88
C VAL A 80 38.43 4.29 27.99
N GLN A 81 39.09 3.93 26.86
CA GLN A 81 40.34 3.16 26.88
C GLN A 81 41.55 3.90 27.52
N ALA A 82 41.37 5.12 28.03
CA ALA A 82 42.42 5.89 28.68
C ALA A 82 42.51 5.72 30.22
N ASN A 83 41.55 5.13 30.94
CA ASN A 83 41.66 4.95 32.41
C ASN A 83 40.65 3.93 32.98
N LEU A 84 40.94 2.64 32.95
CA LEU A 84 40.18 1.65 33.73
C LEU A 84 41.11 0.65 34.41
N GLU A 85 41.35 0.89 35.69
CA GLU A 85 41.99 -0.03 36.63
C GLU A 85 41.23 -1.36 36.76
N ASN A 86 42.02 -2.41 36.97
CA ASN A 86 41.64 -3.82 37.06
C ASN A 86 40.82 -4.14 38.33
N SER A 87 39.49 -3.98 38.30
CA SER A 87 38.61 -4.62 39.31
C SER A 87 37.20 -4.99 38.81
N PHE A 88 36.99 -5.04 37.50
CA PHE A 88 35.68 -5.38 36.93
C PHE A 88 35.54 -6.89 36.66
N ASP A 89 34.52 -7.53 37.26
CA ASP A 89 34.10 -8.90 36.89
C ASP A 89 33.51 -8.87 35.47
N ARG A 90 34.41 -9.08 34.50
CA ARG A 90 34.14 -9.06 33.06
C ARG A 90 33.07 -10.06 32.67
N LYS A 91 32.96 -11.21 33.35
CA LYS A 91 32.00 -12.27 33.02
C LYS A 91 30.59 -11.95 33.50
N ALA A 92 30.46 -11.40 34.70
CA ALA A 92 29.16 -10.91 35.21
C ALA A 92 28.65 -9.69 34.42
N ALA A 93 29.54 -8.75 34.08
CA ALA A 93 29.21 -7.60 33.24
C ALA A 93 28.75 -8.03 31.83
N LEU A 94 29.50 -8.92 31.17
CA LEU A 94 29.13 -9.45 29.85
C LEU A 94 27.80 -10.20 29.86
N ARG A 95 27.50 -10.96 30.91
CA ARG A 95 26.22 -11.68 31.05
C ARG A 95 25.03 -10.73 31.27
N ARG A 96 25.19 -9.67 32.06
CA ARG A 96 24.13 -8.64 32.24
C ARG A 96 23.89 -7.86 30.95
N VAL A 97 24.96 -7.49 30.24
CA VAL A 97 24.87 -6.83 28.94
C VAL A 97 24.24 -7.76 27.91
N GLY A 98 24.61 -9.05 27.89
CA GLY A 98 24.01 -10.05 27.00
C GLY A 98 22.52 -10.25 27.23
N TRP A 99 22.08 -10.34 28.50
CA TRP A 99 20.65 -10.42 28.84
C TRP A 99 19.88 -9.15 28.48
N PHE A 100 20.45 -7.98 28.77
CA PHE A 100 19.85 -6.69 28.40
C PHE A 100 19.72 -6.57 26.87
N LEU A 101 20.81 -6.80 26.13
CA LEU A 101 20.79 -6.76 24.67
C LEU A 101 19.83 -7.80 24.08
N GLY A 102 19.79 -9.01 24.62
CA GLY A 102 18.86 -10.06 24.18
C GLY A 102 17.39 -9.66 24.38
N LEU A 103 17.03 -9.24 25.60
CA LEU A 103 15.66 -8.82 25.92
C LEU A 103 15.24 -7.58 25.12
N THR A 104 16.11 -6.57 25.05
CA THR A 104 15.87 -5.35 24.27
C THR A 104 15.75 -5.68 22.78
N THR A 105 16.57 -6.58 22.23
CA THR A 105 16.46 -7.00 20.83
C THR A 105 15.11 -7.68 20.56
N ILE A 106 14.68 -8.61 21.42
CA ILE A 106 13.38 -9.29 21.27
C ILE A 106 12.24 -8.27 21.30
N LEU A 107 12.24 -7.36 22.26
CA LEU A 107 11.22 -6.30 22.35
C LEU A 107 11.24 -5.40 21.12
N ASN A 108 12.41 -4.99 20.63
CA ASN A 108 12.53 -4.17 19.43
C ASN A 108 12.07 -4.89 18.17
N VAL A 109 12.32 -6.20 18.05
CA VAL A 109 11.80 -7.00 16.92
C VAL A 109 10.28 -7.05 16.96
N ILE A 110 9.68 -7.31 18.13
CA ILE A 110 8.21 -7.36 18.28
C ILE A 110 7.59 -6.00 17.95
N ILE A 111 8.09 -4.94 18.59
CA ILE A 111 7.60 -3.57 18.42
C ILE A 111 7.81 -3.12 16.98
N GLY A 112 9.04 -3.21 16.47
CA GLY A 112 9.42 -2.81 15.12
C GLY A 112 8.62 -3.54 14.04
N THR A 113 8.33 -4.83 14.23
CA THR A 113 7.46 -5.60 13.32
C THR A 113 6.04 -5.05 13.31
N GLN A 114 5.44 -4.78 14.48
CA GLN A 114 4.10 -4.21 14.56
C GLN A 114 4.01 -2.82 13.93
N PHE A 115 4.99 -1.95 14.19
CA PHE A 115 5.08 -0.64 13.56
C PHE A 115 5.15 -0.75 12.05
N THR A 116 6.08 -1.56 11.56
CA THR A 116 6.33 -1.74 10.12
C THR A 116 5.10 -2.32 9.44
N TYR A 117 4.46 -3.32 10.04
CA TYR A 117 3.23 -3.92 9.52
C TYR A 117 2.11 -2.87 9.37
N ARG A 118 1.85 -2.09 10.43
CA ARG A 118 0.80 -1.06 10.41
C ARG A 118 1.09 0.04 9.40
N ALA A 119 2.34 0.45 9.27
CA ALA A 119 2.81 1.35 8.22
C ALA A 119 2.51 0.85 6.82
N MET A 120 2.86 -0.40 6.57
CA MET A 120 2.66 -1.01 5.27
C MET A 120 1.18 -1.13 4.92
N THR A 121 0.34 -1.52 5.88
CA THR A 121 -1.11 -1.60 5.67
C THR A 121 -1.76 -0.23 5.46
N TYR A 122 -1.35 0.78 6.24
CA TYR A 122 -1.89 2.13 6.10
C TYR A 122 -1.56 2.74 4.73
N MET A 123 -0.34 2.52 4.24
CA MET A 123 0.09 2.93 2.90
C MET A 123 -0.62 2.19 1.76
N GLY A 124 -1.50 1.23 2.05
CA GLY A 124 -2.36 0.59 1.06
C GLY A 124 -3.76 1.19 0.95
N THR A 125 -4.09 2.14 1.83
CA THR A 125 -5.48 2.60 2.00
C THR A 125 -5.88 3.74 1.06
N PRO A 126 -7.17 3.89 0.73
CA PRO A 126 -7.70 5.07 0.03
C PRO A 126 -7.40 6.38 0.75
N GLN A 127 -7.34 6.35 2.10
CA GLN A 127 -6.99 7.52 2.89
C GLN A 127 -5.56 7.98 2.61
N PHE A 128 -4.59 7.04 2.57
CA PHE A 128 -3.21 7.38 2.23
C PHE A 128 -3.08 7.77 0.75
N CYS A 129 -3.51 6.90 -0.17
CA CYS A 129 -3.29 7.10 -1.59
C CYS A 129 -4.05 8.30 -2.16
N GLY A 130 -5.29 8.53 -1.71
CA GLY A 130 -6.17 9.55 -2.27
C GLY A 130 -6.23 10.87 -1.52
N GLN A 131 -5.90 10.89 -0.22
CA GLN A 131 -6.04 12.09 0.61
C GLN A 131 -4.73 12.63 1.18
N ALA A 132 -3.62 11.88 1.15
CA ALA A 132 -2.33 12.39 1.60
C ALA A 132 -1.74 13.42 0.62
N CYS A 133 -1.95 13.22 -0.68
CA CYS A 133 -1.40 14.04 -1.75
C CYS A 133 -2.52 14.73 -2.53
N HIS A 134 -2.42 16.05 -2.71
CA HIS A 134 -3.37 16.82 -3.51
C HIS A 134 -3.40 16.40 -4.99
N SER A 135 -2.29 15.83 -5.50
CA SER A 135 -2.17 15.36 -6.87
C SER A 135 -3.11 14.19 -7.18
N MET A 136 -3.63 13.50 -6.15
CA MET A 136 -4.52 12.34 -6.27
C MET A 136 -6.00 12.69 -6.01
N SER A 137 -6.33 13.97 -5.82
CA SER A 137 -7.70 14.38 -5.53
C SER A 137 -8.71 14.02 -6.63
N PRO A 138 -8.39 14.14 -7.93
CA PRO A 138 -9.30 13.70 -9.00
C PRO A 138 -9.60 12.19 -8.93
N GLU A 139 -8.58 11.38 -8.72
CA GLU A 139 -8.66 9.92 -8.63
C GLU A 139 -9.43 9.49 -7.38
N PHE A 140 -9.21 10.17 -6.25
CA PHE A 140 -9.97 9.90 -5.03
C PHE A 140 -11.45 10.26 -5.16
N ALA A 141 -11.77 11.36 -5.84
CA ALA A 141 -13.15 11.74 -6.15
C ALA A 141 -13.83 10.71 -7.07
N ALA A 142 -13.12 10.19 -8.07
CA ALA A 142 -13.62 9.13 -8.92
C ALA A 142 -13.84 7.82 -8.15
N TYR A 143 -12.89 7.44 -7.28
CA TYR A 143 -13.00 6.28 -6.40
C TYR A 143 -14.24 6.35 -5.49
N ALA A 144 -14.44 7.49 -4.83
CA ALA A 144 -15.56 7.70 -3.90
C ALA A 144 -16.94 7.60 -4.58
N ASN A 145 -17.01 7.92 -5.88
CA ASN A 145 -18.22 7.82 -6.69
C ASN A 145 -18.31 6.52 -7.51
N SER A 146 -17.46 5.53 -7.23
CA SER A 146 -17.40 4.27 -7.98
C SER A 146 -18.11 3.11 -7.25
N PRO A 147 -18.48 2.03 -7.95
CA PRO A 147 -18.94 0.79 -7.32
C PRO A 147 -17.91 0.13 -6.39
N HIS A 148 -16.63 0.52 -6.48
CA HIS A 148 -15.51 -0.03 -5.71
C HIS A 148 -15.09 0.87 -4.54
N PHE A 149 -15.89 1.85 -4.13
CA PHE A 149 -15.55 2.81 -3.06
C PHE A 149 -15.27 2.20 -1.66
N ARG A 150 -15.44 0.89 -1.50
CA ARG A 150 -15.14 0.12 -0.28
C ARG A 150 -14.02 -0.90 -0.46
N VAL A 151 -13.32 -0.85 -1.60
CA VAL A 151 -12.21 -1.74 -1.93
C VAL A 151 -10.91 -0.95 -1.79
N GLU A 152 -9.93 -1.48 -1.07
CA GLU A 152 -8.66 -0.79 -0.87
C GLU A 152 -7.94 -0.56 -2.22
N CYS A 153 -7.26 0.57 -2.40
CA CYS A 153 -6.62 0.91 -3.68
C CYS A 153 -5.65 -0.18 -4.16
N VAL A 154 -4.94 -0.81 -3.22
CA VAL A 154 -3.95 -1.84 -3.52
C VAL A 154 -4.52 -3.14 -4.08
N GLU A 155 -5.81 -3.42 -3.89
CA GLU A 155 -6.46 -4.62 -4.43
C GLU A 155 -6.55 -4.58 -5.97
N CYS A 156 -6.43 -3.38 -6.57
CA CYS A 156 -6.38 -3.20 -8.02
C CYS A 156 -5.04 -2.65 -8.52
N HIS A 157 -4.36 -1.80 -7.74
CA HIS A 157 -3.16 -1.09 -8.18
C HIS A 157 -1.84 -1.77 -7.81
N VAL A 158 -1.86 -2.89 -7.09
CA VAL A 158 -0.65 -3.64 -6.71
C VAL A 158 -0.80 -5.09 -7.14
N ALA A 159 0.12 -5.57 -7.98
CA ALA A 159 0.14 -6.98 -8.36
C ALA A 159 0.33 -7.88 -7.12
N PRO A 160 -0.33 -9.04 -7.06
CA PRO A 160 -0.22 -9.95 -5.93
C PRO A 160 1.22 -10.46 -5.74
N GLY A 161 1.53 -10.83 -4.50
CA GLY A 161 2.82 -11.41 -4.13
C GLY A 161 3.91 -10.38 -3.82
N ALA A 162 5.06 -10.89 -3.38
CA ALA A 162 6.16 -10.06 -2.87
C ALA A 162 6.76 -9.13 -3.93
N ALA A 163 6.84 -9.59 -5.18
CA ALA A 163 7.42 -8.81 -6.27
C ALA A 163 6.57 -7.56 -6.59
N GLY A 164 5.26 -7.73 -6.74
CA GLY A 164 4.32 -6.62 -6.95
C GLY A 164 4.31 -5.65 -5.77
N TRP A 165 4.36 -6.17 -4.55
CA TRP A 165 4.50 -5.36 -3.35
C TRP A 165 5.77 -4.50 -3.36
N VAL A 166 6.96 -5.07 -3.62
CA VAL A 166 8.23 -4.31 -3.71
C VAL A 166 8.19 -3.29 -4.86
N ALA A 167 7.67 -3.68 -6.02
CA ALA A 167 7.51 -2.79 -7.16
C ALA A 167 6.63 -1.58 -6.82
N SER A 168 5.51 -1.79 -6.10
CA SER A 168 4.63 -0.70 -5.68
C SER A 168 5.32 0.30 -4.75
N LYS A 169 6.14 -0.18 -3.80
CA LYS A 169 6.82 0.70 -2.84
C LYS A 169 7.95 1.48 -3.49
N THR A 170 8.70 0.87 -4.41
CA THR A 170 9.72 1.58 -5.19
C THR A 170 9.10 2.62 -6.13
N ALA A 171 7.96 2.31 -6.75
CA ALA A 171 7.18 3.28 -7.53
C ALA A 171 6.66 4.42 -6.65
N GLY A 172 6.15 4.14 -5.45
CA GLY A 172 5.69 5.14 -4.48
C GLY A 172 6.79 6.13 -4.07
N ILE A 173 8.04 5.66 -3.90
CA ILE A 173 9.19 6.55 -3.66
C ILE A 173 9.38 7.50 -4.84
N ARG A 174 9.36 7.00 -6.08
CA ARG A 174 9.49 7.83 -7.28
C ARG A 174 8.35 8.85 -7.40
N GLN A 175 7.13 8.43 -7.09
CA GLN A 175 5.96 9.31 -7.06
C GLN A 175 6.12 10.40 -6.00
N LEU A 176 6.59 10.07 -4.80
CA LEU A 176 6.86 11.06 -3.75
C LEU A 176 7.87 12.10 -4.24
N PHE A 177 8.98 11.67 -4.85
CA PHE A 177 9.96 12.59 -5.43
C PHE A 177 9.34 13.46 -6.52
N ALA A 178 8.58 12.88 -7.44
CA ALA A 178 7.93 13.63 -8.52
C ALA A 178 6.90 14.64 -8.00
N THR A 179 6.17 14.30 -6.94
CA THR A 179 5.21 15.21 -6.28
C THR A 179 5.93 16.36 -5.57
N VAL A 180 6.99 16.07 -4.80
CA VAL A 180 7.77 17.10 -4.10
C VAL A 180 8.50 18.02 -5.07
N ALA A 181 9.08 17.47 -6.15
CA ALA A 181 9.75 18.25 -7.19
C ALA A 181 8.77 18.89 -8.20
N ASN A 182 7.47 18.59 -8.10
CA ASN A 182 6.43 19.00 -9.04
C ASN A 182 6.75 18.66 -10.51
N THR A 183 7.34 17.49 -10.75
CA THR A 183 7.74 17.00 -12.08
C THR A 183 6.82 15.90 -12.62
N TYR A 184 5.65 15.72 -12.03
CA TYR A 184 4.68 14.71 -12.48
C TYR A 184 3.82 15.22 -13.66
N PRO A 185 3.44 14.34 -14.59
CA PRO A 185 2.61 14.71 -15.74
C PRO A 185 1.21 15.14 -15.32
N ARG A 186 0.61 16.07 -16.07
CA ARG A 186 -0.75 16.56 -15.88
C ARG A 186 -1.48 16.51 -17.24
N PRO A 187 -2.54 15.70 -17.42
CA PRO A 187 -3.10 14.77 -16.43
C PRO A 187 -2.15 13.60 -16.11
N ILE A 188 -2.37 12.96 -14.96
CA ILE A 188 -1.63 11.76 -14.57
C ILE A 188 -2.08 10.61 -15.49
N PRO A 189 -1.16 9.90 -16.17
CA PRO A 189 -1.53 8.86 -17.12
C PRO A 189 -2.25 7.71 -16.40
N SER A 190 -3.27 7.17 -17.05
CA SER A 190 -3.93 5.96 -16.58
C SER A 190 -2.98 4.76 -16.58
N ALA A 191 -3.28 3.73 -15.78
CA ALA A 191 -2.48 2.50 -15.75
C ALA A 191 -2.39 1.81 -17.13
N LEU A 192 -3.39 2.03 -17.98
CA LEU A 192 -3.42 1.55 -19.36
C LEU A 192 -2.40 2.30 -20.23
N GLU A 193 -2.34 3.62 -20.12
CA GLU A 193 -1.39 4.49 -20.83
C GLU A 193 0.05 4.29 -20.37
N SER A 194 0.26 4.07 -19.07
CA SER A 194 1.59 3.82 -18.50
C SER A 194 2.07 2.37 -18.61
N ASN A 195 1.29 1.49 -19.24
CA ASN A 195 1.56 0.03 -19.28
C ASN A 195 1.82 -0.58 -17.90
N SER A 196 1.16 -0.06 -16.86
CA SER A 196 1.27 -0.54 -15.48
C SER A 196 -0.03 -1.14 -14.97
N LEU A 197 -0.99 -1.41 -15.85
CA LEU A 197 -2.24 -2.07 -15.51
C LEU A 197 -1.95 -3.53 -15.12
N VAL A 198 -2.34 -3.90 -13.91
CA VAL A 198 -2.25 -5.28 -13.42
C VAL A 198 -3.26 -6.14 -14.21
N PRO A 199 -2.91 -7.37 -14.62
CA PRO A 199 -3.84 -8.25 -15.31
C PRO A 199 -5.17 -8.43 -14.57
N ALA A 200 -6.28 -8.45 -15.31
CA ALA A 200 -7.62 -8.62 -14.74
C ALA A 200 -7.75 -9.96 -14.00
N SER A 201 -7.08 -11.01 -14.47
CA SER A 201 -7.02 -12.34 -13.84
C SER A 201 -6.36 -12.34 -12.47
N GLU A 202 -5.55 -11.32 -12.16
CA GLU A 202 -4.87 -11.19 -10.86
C GLU A 202 -5.57 -10.20 -9.92
N THR A 203 -6.57 -9.45 -10.41
CA THR A 203 -7.24 -8.37 -9.67
C THR A 203 -8.76 -8.50 -9.76
N CYS A 204 -9.34 -8.11 -10.90
CA CYS A 204 -10.78 -8.11 -11.14
C CYS A 204 -11.42 -9.48 -10.88
N GLU A 205 -10.79 -10.55 -11.37
CA GLU A 205 -11.34 -11.90 -11.33
C GLU A 205 -11.36 -12.53 -9.94
N ASN A 206 -10.65 -11.93 -8.97
CA ASN A 206 -10.72 -12.34 -7.56
C ASN A 206 -12.11 -12.09 -6.95
N CYS A 207 -12.91 -11.20 -7.55
CA CYS A 207 -14.27 -10.87 -7.11
C CYS A 207 -15.31 -11.00 -8.24
N HIS A 208 -14.89 -10.90 -9.51
CA HIS A 208 -15.75 -10.99 -10.69
C HIS A 208 -15.48 -12.26 -11.50
N TRP A 209 -16.34 -13.27 -11.39
CA TRP A 209 -16.24 -14.48 -12.21
C TRP A 209 -16.54 -14.22 -13.69
N PRO A 210 -15.59 -14.40 -14.62
CA PRO A 210 -15.81 -14.23 -16.06
C PRO A 210 -16.90 -15.16 -16.61
N GLU A 211 -17.04 -16.36 -16.04
CA GLU A 211 -18.02 -17.36 -16.48
C GLU A 211 -19.45 -17.03 -16.06
N LYS A 212 -19.63 -16.07 -15.14
CA LYS A 212 -20.94 -15.64 -14.68
C LYS A 212 -21.50 -14.58 -15.62
N PHE A 213 -22.00 -15.02 -16.78
CA PHE A 213 -22.61 -14.13 -17.75
C PHE A 213 -23.87 -13.47 -17.20
N GLY A 214 -24.06 -12.18 -17.54
CA GLY A 214 -25.31 -11.49 -17.29
C GLY A 214 -26.45 -12.08 -18.13
N SER A 215 -27.69 -11.88 -17.68
CA SER A 215 -28.86 -12.06 -18.52
C SER A 215 -29.07 -10.85 -19.44
N VAL A 216 -29.86 -11.05 -20.50
CA VAL A 216 -30.40 -9.94 -21.30
C VAL A 216 -31.16 -8.99 -20.38
N ARG A 217 -30.90 -7.68 -20.50
CA ARG A 217 -31.49 -6.66 -19.63
C ARG A 217 -32.59 -5.93 -20.37
N LEU A 218 -33.82 -6.00 -19.85
CA LEU A 218 -34.93 -5.18 -20.32
C LEU A 218 -34.93 -3.85 -19.55
N ARG A 219 -34.85 -2.73 -20.27
CA ARG A 219 -34.98 -1.39 -19.69
C ARG A 219 -36.23 -0.73 -20.28
N LEU A 220 -37.15 -0.36 -19.40
CA LEU A 220 -38.36 0.36 -19.75
C LEU A 220 -38.13 1.83 -19.41
N ILE A 221 -38.05 2.68 -20.43
CA ILE A 221 -37.96 4.13 -20.26
C ILE A 221 -39.36 4.67 -20.49
N THR A 222 -40.00 5.14 -19.42
CA THR A 222 -41.31 5.78 -19.51
C THR A 222 -41.10 7.27 -19.71
N ASN A 223 -41.65 7.80 -20.79
CA ASN A 223 -41.67 9.23 -21.06
C ASN A 223 -43.11 9.71 -21.04
N TYR A 224 -43.30 10.99 -20.77
CA TYR A 224 -44.60 11.63 -20.80
C TYR A 224 -44.52 12.81 -21.75
N ALA A 225 -45.54 12.96 -22.60
CA ALA A 225 -45.64 14.09 -23.50
C ALA A 225 -46.02 15.38 -22.75
N GLU A 226 -45.66 16.53 -23.30
CA GLU A 226 -46.03 17.84 -22.77
C GLU A 226 -47.44 18.28 -23.21
N ASP A 227 -48.39 17.34 -23.29
CA ASP A 227 -49.79 17.62 -23.57
C ASP A 227 -50.61 17.69 -22.27
N GLU A 228 -51.78 18.33 -22.33
CA GLU A 228 -52.67 18.48 -21.17
C GLU A 228 -53.07 17.13 -20.54
N GLN A 229 -53.11 16.07 -21.36
CA GLN A 229 -53.42 14.70 -20.94
C GLN A 229 -52.22 13.95 -20.34
N ASN A 230 -51.01 14.53 -20.39
CA ASN A 230 -49.76 13.92 -19.92
C ASN A 230 -49.58 12.51 -20.50
N THR A 231 -49.67 12.41 -21.83
CA THR A 231 -49.74 11.14 -22.55
C THR A 231 -48.49 10.30 -22.30
N ARG A 232 -48.70 9.11 -21.73
CA ARG A 232 -47.62 8.18 -21.38
C ARG A 232 -47.13 7.39 -22.60
N THR A 233 -45.83 7.47 -22.89
CA THR A 233 -45.14 6.63 -23.89
C THR A 233 -44.07 5.77 -23.22
N GLN A 234 -43.75 4.63 -23.82
CA GLN A 234 -42.71 3.74 -23.30
C GLN A 234 -41.74 3.33 -24.41
N THR A 235 -40.45 3.55 -24.18
CA THR A 235 -39.39 2.92 -24.96
C THR A 235 -38.97 1.63 -24.26
N VAL A 236 -39.13 0.50 -24.95
CA VAL A 236 -38.74 -0.83 -24.47
C VAL A 236 -37.38 -1.17 -25.07
N LEU A 237 -36.31 -1.05 -24.29
CA LEU A 237 -34.96 -1.35 -24.72
C LEU A 237 -34.54 -2.74 -24.23
N LEU A 238 -34.31 -3.67 -25.16
CA LEU A 238 -33.73 -4.98 -24.86
C LEU A 238 -32.21 -4.93 -25.08
N MET A 239 -31.44 -4.86 -23.99
CA MET A 239 -29.98 -4.82 -24.05
C MET A 239 -29.44 -6.25 -24.04
N LEU A 240 -28.82 -6.65 -25.16
CA LEU A 240 -28.14 -7.95 -25.34
C LEU A 240 -26.77 -8.00 -24.63
N VAL A 241 -26.71 -7.47 -23.41
CA VAL A 241 -25.52 -7.48 -22.54
C VAL A 241 -25.28 -8.85 -21.89
N GLY A 242 -26.12 -9.84 -22.19
CA GLY A 242 -25.90 -11.21 -21.76
C GLY A 242 -24.96 -11.98 -22.68
N GLY A 243 -24.76 -13.24 -22.32
CA GLY A 243 -24.03 -14.20 -23.12
C GLY A 243 -24.11 -15.60 -22.55
N SER A 244 -23.56 -16.55 -23.27
CA SER A 244 -23.22 -17.88 -22.78
C SER A 244 -21.76 -18.16 -23.14
N LYS A 245 -21.26 -19.33 -22.74
CA LYS A 245 -19.94 -19.82 -23.17
C LYS A 245 -19.73 -19.76 -24.71
N PHE A 246 -20.80 -19.76 -25.50
CA PHE A 246 -20.74 -19.88 -26.97
C PHE A 246 -21.42 -18.75 -27.74
N ALA A 247 -22.16 -17.85 -27.09
CA ALA A 247 -22.97 -16.83 -27.76
C ALA A 247 -23.07 -15.51 -26.99
N GLY A 248 -23.43 -14.43 -27.68
CA GLY A 248 -23.50 -13.08 -27.13
C GLY A 248 -22.14 -12.36 -27.10
N ILE A 249 -22.18 -11.03 -26.93
CA ILE A 249 -20.98 -10.18 -27.02
C ILE A 249 -19.93 -10.58 -25.95
N HIS A 250 -20.37 -10.87 -24.73
CA HIS A 250 -19.50 -11.20 -23.61
C HIS A 250 -18.83 -12.58 -23.80
N GLY A 251 -19.58 -13.58 -24.24
CA GLY A 251 -19.03 -14.90 -24.60
C GLY A 251 -18.02 -14.85 -25.75
N LYS A 252 -18.20 -13.92 -26.70
CA LYS A 252 -17.26 -13.70 -27.82
C LYS A 252 -16.00 -12.91 -27.45
N HIS A 253 -15.93 -12.25 -26.29
CA HIS A 253 -14.77 -11.45 -25.90
C HIS A 253 -13.97 -12.04 -24.74
N PHE A 254 -14.62 -12.73 -23.81
CA PHE A 254 -13.96 -13.33 -22.63
C PHE A 254 -14.54 -14.69 -22.25
N GLY A 255 -15.23 -15.36 -23.18
CA GLY A 255 -15.64 -16.74 -22.97
C GLY A 255 -14.42 -17.66 -22.76
N PRO A 256 -14.58 -18.79 -22.06
CA PRO A 256 -13.50 -19.76 -21.88
C PRO A 256 -12.83 -20.17 -23.19
N GLY A 257 -11.51 -20.06 -23.26
CA GLY A 257 -10.71 -20.37 -24.46
C GLY A 257 -10.74 -19.30 -25.56
N VAL A 258 -11.43 -18.18 -25.34
CA VAL A 258 -11.36 -17.00 -26.21
C VAL A 258 -10.13 -16.17 -25.86
N HIS A 259 -9.31 -15.87 -26.86
CA HIS A 259 -8.20 -14.96 -26.75
C HIS A 259 -8.38 -13.83 -27.77
N ILE A 260 -8.36 -12.60 -27.27
CA ILE A 260 -8.35 -11.39 -28.09
C ILE A 260 -6.96 -10.79 -28.00
N ARG A 261 -6.28 -10.68 -29.14
CA ARG A 261 -5.01 -9.96 -29.27
C ARG A 261 -5.25 -8.72 -30.10
N PHE A 262 -4.63 -7.63 -29.73
CA PHE A 262 -4.79 -6.38 -30.47
C PHE A 262 -3.52 -5.55 -30.42
N VAL A 263 -3.37 -4.66 -31.39
CA VAL A 263 -2.34 -3.63 -31.41
C VAL A 263 -3.03 -2.28 -31.38
N ALA A 264 -2.60 -1.41 -30.48
CA ALA A 264 -3.07 -0.03 -30.40
C ALA A 264 -2.08 0.91 -31.09
N ALA A 265 -2.59 1.89 -31.82
CA ALA A 265 -1.79 2.96 -32.44
C ALA A 265 -1.50 4.14 -31.50
N ASP A 266 -2.21 4.22 -30.38
CA ASP A 266 -2.08 5.27 -29.37
C ASP A 266 -1.97 4.70 -27.95
N ALA A 267 -1.39 5.48 -27.03
CA ALA A 267 -1.18 5.07 -25.63
C ALA A 267 -2.48 4.82 -24.86
N LYS A 268 -3.58 5.51 -25.21
CA LYS A 268 -4.89 5.35 -24.56
C LYS A 268 -5.62 4.10 -25.06
N ARG A 269 -5.09 3.43 -26.10
CA ARG A 269 -5.64 2.24 -26.74
C ARG A 269 -7.04 2.48 -27.30
N GLN A 270 -7.27 3.65 -27.89
CA GLN A 270 -8.56 4.02 -28.49
C GLN A 270 -8.61 3.75 -29.99
N THR A 271 -7.46 3.75 -30.65
CA THR A 271 -7.26 3.45 -32.07
C THR A 271 -6.63 2.07 -32.17
N ILE A 272 -7.42 1.09 -32.58
CA ILE A 272 -7.03 -0.31 -32.64
C ILE A 272 -7.11 -0.79 -34.09
N PRO A 273 -6.06 -0.57 -34.90
CA PRO A 273 -6.05 -0.93 -36.32
C PRO A 273 -5.90 -2.43 -36.59
N TRP A 274 -5.70 -3.24 -35.55
CA TRP A 274 -5.53 -4.68 -35.72
C TRP A 274 -6.06 -5.42 -34.50
N VAL A 275 -6.93 -6.40 -34.75
CA VAL A 275 -7.47 -7.31 -33.73
C VAL A 275 -7.45 -8.74 -34.28
N GLU A 276 -6.99 -9.68 -33.47
CA GLU A 276 -7.09 -11.11 -33.72
C GLU A 276 -8.00 -11.73 -32.66
N TYR A 277 -9.01 -12.44 -33.15
CA TYR A 277 -9.88 -13.31 -32.38
C TYR A 277 -9.42 -14.76 -32.55
N GLN A 278 -9.21 -15.45 -31.44
CA GLN A 278 -8.95 -16.89 -31.43
C GLN A 278 -9.86 -17.59 -30.41
N ASN A 279 -10.40 -18.75 -30.78
CA ASN A 279 -11.13 -19.63 -29.88
C ASN A 279 -10.48 -21.01 -29.86
N THR A 280 -9.81 -21.36 -28.77
CA THR A 280 -9.10 -22.63 -28.62
C THR A 280 -10.04 -23.82 -28.46
N THR A 281 -11.30 -23.60 -28.09
CA THR A 281 -12.31 -24.67 -27.97
C THR A 281 -12.85 -25.11 -29.33
N THR A 282 -13.08 -24.15 -30.24
CA THR A 282 -13.64 -24.45 -31.57
C THR A 282 -12.59 -24.48 -32.68
N GLY A 283 -11.37 -24.02 -32.41
CA GLY A 283 -10.32 -23.82 -33.41
C GLY A 283 -10.56 -22.61 -34.33
N ALA A 284 -11.59 -21.81 -34.08
CA ALA A 284 -11.90 -20.64 -34.91
C ALA A 284 -10.85 -19.53 -34.68
N SER A 285 -10.36 -18.94 -35.77
CA SER A 285 -9.50 -17.76 -35.75
C SER A 285 -9.96 -16.76 -36.80
N GLN A 286 -9.96 -15.47 -36.47
CA GLN A 286 -10.33 -14.40 -37.37
C GLN A 286 -9.52 -13.14 -37.06
N THR A 287 -9.05 -12.47 -38.09
CA THR A 287 -8.33 -11.20 -37.98
C THR A 287 -9.16 -10.07 -38.56
N PHE A 288 -9.12 -8.92 -37.89
CA PHE A 288 -9.79 -7.68 -38.26
C PHE A 288 -8.72 -6.59 -38.42
N LEU A 289 -8.84 -5.82 -39.51
CA LEU A 289 -7.97 -4.71 -39.91
C LEU A 289 -8.80 -3.43 -39.96
#